data_AF-A0AAW9BQN8-F1
#
_entry.id   AF-A0AAW9BQN8-F1
#
_cell.length_a   1.000
_cell.length_b   1.000
_cell.length_c   1.000
_cell.angle_alpha   90.00
_cell.angle_beta   90.00
_cell.angle_gamma   90.00
#
_symmetry.space_group_name_H-M   'P 1'
#
loop_
_entity.id
_entity.type
_entity.pdbx_description
1 polymer ?
#
loop_
_entity_poly.entity_id
_entity_poly.type
_entity_poly.pdbx_seq_one_letter_code
_entity_poly.pdbx_strand_id
1 'polypeptide(L)'
;NHLKDVARIELGAETYSLRSLLDNQDAVAIPIFQASGSNAIQISDDVRAKMEELSASFPQGVSYEIVYDPTVFVRGSIEAVVQTLLEAVLLVVLVIVLFLQTWRASIIPLVAVPVSLVGTFAFMYLMGFSLNALSLFGLVLAIGIVVDDAIVVVENVERNIEEGLAPIAATEKAMREVTGPIVAT
;
A
#
# COMPACT_ATOMS: atom_id res chain seq x y z
N ASN A 1 -48.71 9.36 -49.84
CA ASN A 1 -48.54 8.45 -48.69
C ASN A 1 -47.21 8.72 -48.04
N HIS A 2 -47.23 9.26 -46.81
CA HIS A 2 -46.04 9.47 -45.99
C HIS A 2 -45.89 8.29 -45.02
N LEU A 3 -44.66 8.00 -44.59
CA LEU A 3 -44.37 6.87 -43.70
C LEU A 3 -45.16 6.97 -42.36
N LYS A 4 -45.45 8.19 -41.90
CA LYS A 4 -46.31 8.47 -40.74
C LYS A 4 -47.77 8.05 -40.89
N ASP A 5 -48.24 7.81 -42.13
CA ASP A 5 -49.61 7.39 -42.41
C ASP A 5 -49.78 5.87 -42.23
N VAL A 6 -48.68 5.11 -42.17
CA VAL A 6 -48.66 3.63 -42.10
C VAL A 6 -47.75 3.05 -41.01
N ALA A 7 -46.97 3.87 -40.31
CA ALA A 7 -46.08 3.43 -39.24
C ALA A 7 -45.96 4.47 -38.13
N ARG A 8 -45.71 3.99 -36.90
CA ARG A 8 -45.35 4.81 -35.75
C ARG A 8 -43.83 4.97 -35.73
N ILE A 9 -43.36 6.20 -35.82
CA ILE A 9 -41.94 6.53 -35.80
C ILE A 9 -41.62 7.05 -34.40
N GLU A 10 -40.83 6.30 -33.64
CA GLU A 10 -40.34 6.70 -32.31
C GLU A 10 -38.83 6.53 -32.25
N LEU A 11 -38.17 7.47 -31.58
CA LEU A 11 -36.82 7.28 -31.09
C LEU A 11 -36.92 6.44 -29.82
N GLY A 12 -36.67 5.14 -29.95
CA GLY A 12 -36.69 4.17 -28.86
C GLY A 12 -35.32 3.54 -28.65
N ALA A 13 -35.19 2.75 -27.58
CA ALA A 13 -34.00 1.94 -27.35
C ALA A 13 -33.93 0.79 -28.36
N GLU A 14 -32.72 0.40 -28.77
CA GLU A 14 -32.49 -0.72 -29.69
C GLU A 14 -32.97 -2.06 -29.09
N THR A 15 -32.96 -2.20 -27.77
CA THR A 15 -33.33 -3.43 -27.08
C THR A 15 -34.06 -3.13 -25.77
N TYR A 16 -35.26 -3.69 -25.62
CA TYR A 16 -36.10 -3.59 -24.41
C TYR A 16 -36.02 -4.84 -23.50
N SER A 17 -35.17 -5.81 -23.83
CA SER A 17 -35.07 -7.09 -23.09
C SER A 17 -34.18 -7.03 -21.84
N LEU A 18 -33.37 -5.99 -21.69
CA LEU A 18 -32.53 -5.76 -20.51
C LEU A 18 -33.25 -4.85 -19.52
N ARG A 19 -33.90 -5.45 -18.52
CA ARG A 19 -34.23 -4.74 -17.27
C ARG A 19 -32.96 -4.63 -16.44
N SER A 20 -32.38 -3.44 -16.39
CA SER A 20 -31.33 -3.11 -15.41
C SER A 20 -31.99 -2.37 -14.26
N LEU A 21 -31.86 -2.95 -13.06
CA LEU A 21 -32.38 -2.40 -11.83
C LEU A 21 -31.22 -2.18 -10.87
N LEU A 22 -31.29 -1.10 -10.10
CA LEU A 22 -30.46 -0.88 -8.91
C LEU A 22 -31.41 -0.65 -7.74
N ASP A 23 -31.31 -1.49 -6.70
CA ASP A 23 -32.22 -1.46 -5.54
C ASP A 23 -33.71 -1.36 -5.90
N ASN A 24 -34.10 -2.16 -6.91
CA ASN A 24 -35.47 -2.25 -7.42
C ASN A 24 -35.99 -0.96 -8.11
N GLN A 25 -35.10 -0.04 -8.47
CA GLN A 25 -35.36 1.16 -9.30
C GLN A 25 -34.74 1.00 -10.68
N ASP A 26 -35.37 1.53 -11.73
CA ASP A 26 -34.84 1.50 -13.09
C ASP A 26 -33.50 2.26 -13.17
N ALA A 27 -32.43 1.57 -13.59
CA ALA A 27 -31.09 2.12 -13.62
C ALA A 27 -30.30 1.60 -14.82
N VAL A 28 -29.33 2.38 -15.30
CA VAL A 28 -28.45 1.96 -16.40
C VAL A 28 -27.05 1.71 -15.85
N ALA A 29 -26.54 0.49 -16.02
CA ALA A 29 -25.17 0.15 -15.64
C ALA A 29 -24.18 0.58 -16.73
N ILE A 30 -23.13 1.31 -16.33
CA ILE A 30 -22.02 1.69 -17.21
C ILE A 30 -20.74 1.07 -16.64
N PRO A 31 -20.27 -0.07 -17.18
CA PRO A 31 -19.02 -0.67 -16.73
C PRO A 31 -17.82 0.13 -17.25
N ILE A 32 -16.85 0.38 -16.36
CA ILE A 32 -15.60 1.05 -16.72
C ILE A 32 -14.46 0.05 -16.54
N PHE A 33 -13.68 -0.15 -17.60
CA PHE A 33 -12.55 -1.08 -17.60
C PHE A 33 -11.24 -0.32 -17.60
N GLN A 34 -10.32 -0.77 -16.77
CA GLN A 34 -8.95 -0.24 -16.71
C GLN A 34 -8.18 -0.63 -17.98
N ALA A 35 -7.47 0.32 -18.58
CA ALA A 35 -6.57 0.05 -19.69
C ALA A 35 -5.29 -0.68 -19.21
N SER A 36 -4.71 -1.54 -20.03
CA SER A 36 -3.48 -2.26 -19.65
C SER A 36 -2.33 -1.29 -19.32
N GLY A 37 -1.62 -1.53 -18.21
CA GLY A 37 -0.50 -0.70 -17.75
C GLY A 37 -0.88 0.66 -17.12
N SER A 38 -2.17 0.98 -17.03
CA SER A 38 -2.64 2.21 -16.38
C SER A 38 -2.75 2.04 -14.85
N ASN A 39 -2.90 3.15 -14.11
CA ASN A 39 -3.10 3.12 -12.67
C ASN A 39 -4.61 3.10 -12.34
N ALA A 40 -5.07 2.04 -11.69
CA ALA A 40 -6.48 1.85 -11.31
C ALA A 40 -7.00 2.95 -10.38
N ILE A 41 -6.20 3.36 -9.39
CA ILE A 41 -6.53 4.39 -8.40
C ILE A 41 -6.75 5.72 -9.12
N GLN A 42 -5.81 6.10 -9.99
CA GLN A 42 -5.90 7.34 -10.76
C GLN A 42 -7.12 7.34 -11.69
N ILE A 43 -7.39 6.24 -12.38
CA ILE A 43 -8.59 6.12 -13.23
C ILE A 43 -9.88 6.27 -12.41
N SER A 44 -9.96 5.67 -11.22
CA SER A 44 -11.12 5.84 -10.34
C SER A 44 -11.30 7.30 -9.93
N ASP A 45 -10.21 8.02 -9.62
CA ASP A 45 -10.26 9.45 -9.29
C ASP A 45 -10.74 10.29 -10.48
N ASP A 46 -10.20 10.04 -11.67
CA ASP A 46 -10.56 10.75 -12.90
C ASP A 46 -12.03 10.52 -13.26
N VAL A 47 -12.52 9.28 -13.13
CA VAL A 47 -13.92 8.92 -13.36
C VAL A 47 -14.84 9.62 -12.36
N ARG A 48 -14.50 9.61 -11.06
CA ARG A 48 -15.29 10.28 -10.02
C ARG A 48 -15.38 11.77 -10.28
N ALA A 49 -14.24 12.42 -10.56
CA ALA A 49 -14.19 13.84 -10.88
C ALA A 49 -15.01 14.17 -12.14
N LYS A 50 -14.93 13.35 -13.19
CA LYS A 50 -15.71 13.56 -14.41
C LYS A 50 -17.20 13.37 -14.19
N MET A 51 -17.61 12.36 -13.41
CA MET A 51 -19.02 12.15 -13.08
C MET A 51 -19.59 13.27 -12.21
N GLU A 52 -18.79 13.80 -11.29
CA GLU A 52 -19.17 14.97 -10.48
C GLU A 52 -19.39 16.21 -11.37
N GLU A 53 -18.47 16.49 -12.30
CA GLU A 53 -18.62 17.57 -13.30
C GLU A 53 -19.89 17.40 -14.14
N LEU A 54 -20.12 16.19 -14.68
CA LEU A 54 -21.27 15.89 -15.54
C LEU A 54 -22.59 15.95 -14.77
N SER A 55 -22.60 15.59 -13.48
CA SER A 55 -23.80 15.57 -12.65
C SER A 55 -24.48 16.93 -12.54
N ALA A 56 -23.73 18.02 -12.65
CA ALA A 56 -24.27 19.39 -12.64
C ALA A 56 -25.17 19.68 -13.86
N SER A 57 -25.03 18.91 -14.93
CA SER A 57 -25.82 19.06 -16.18
C SER A 57 -26.97 18.05 -16.29
N PHE A 58 -27.18 17.23 -15.26
CA PHE A 58 -28.20 16.18 -15.33
C PHE A 58 -29.62 16.75 -15.30
N PRO A 59 -30.56 16.14 -16.05
CA PRO A 59 -31.98 16.46 -15.94
C PRO A 59 -32.49 16.21 -14.52
N GLN A 60 -33.57 16.91 -14.15
CA GLN A 60 -34.20 16.71 -12.85
C GLN A 60 -34.67 15.25 -12.69
N GLY A 61 -34.30 14.63 -11.57
CA GLY A 61 -34.62 13.23 -11.27
C GLY A 61 -33.60 12.20 -11.78
N VAL A 62 -32.50 12.63 -12.41
CA VAL A 62 -31.38 11.76 -12.77
C VAL A 62 -30.25 11.93 -11.77
N SER A 63 -29.82 10.82 -11.16
CA SER A 63 -28.63 10.74 -10.31
C SER A 63 -27.71 9.62 -10.80
N TYR A 64 -26.48 9.61 -10.29
CA TYR A 64 -25.55 8.50 -10.51
C TYR A 64 -25.08 7.95 -9.17
N GLU A 65 -24.71 6.67 -9.17
CA GLU A 65 -24.11 6.01 -8.02
C GLU A 65 -23.01 5.06 -8.49
N ILE A 66 -21.88 5.06 -7.79
CA ILE A 66 -20.77 4.14 -8.04
C ILE A 66 -20.93 2.97 -7.06
N VAL A 67 -21.64 1.93 -7.52
CA VAL A 67 -22.04 0.79 -6.67
C VAL A 67 -20.95 -0.27 -6.53
N TYR A 68 -19.97 -0.28 -7.44
CA TYR A 68 -18.86 -1.23 -7.40
C TYR A 68 -17.56 -0.53 -7.82
N ASP A 69 -16.62 -0.44 -6.88
CA ASP A 69 -15.29 0.12 -7.12
C ASP A 69 -14.23 -0.70 -6.34
N PRO A 70 -13.46 -1.57 -7.00
CA PRO A 70 -12.44 -2.36 -6.33
C PRO A 70 -11.28 -1.51 -5.79
N THR A 71 -11.10 -0.27 -6.27
CA THR A 71 -10.02 0.61 -5.82
C THR A 71 -10.22 1.09 -4.38
N VAL A 72 -11.45 1.12 -3.87
CA VAL A 72 -11.75 1.44 -2.46
C VAL A 72 -11.06 0.43 -1.54
N PHE A 73 -11.12 -0.87 -1.88
CA PHE A 73 -10.45 -1.92 -1.14
C PHE A 73 -8.92 -1.79 -1.21
N VAL A 74 -8.38 -1.46 -2.38
CA VAL A 74 -6.94 -1.26 -2.58
C VAL A 74 -6.44 -0.07 -1.75
N ARG A 75 -7.16 1.06 -1.76
CA ARG A 75 -6.84 2.25 -0.94
C ARG A 75 -6.87 1.92 0.54
N GLY A 76 -7.94 1.29 1.02
CA GLY A 76 -8.06 0.88 2.42
C GLY A 76 -6.96 -0.09 2.84
N SER A 77 -6.53 -0.98 1.93
CA SER A 77 -5.39 -1.88 2.18
C SER A 77 -4.07 -1.12 2.30
N ILE A 78 -3.82 -0.13 1.43
CA ILE A 78 -2.62 0.73 1.51
C ILE A 78 -2.61 1.52 2.81
N GLU A 79 -3.73 2.15 3.18
CA GLU A 79 -3.86 2.90 4.43
C GLU A 79 -3.60 2.01 5.65
N ALA A 80 -4.22 0.83 5.70
CA ALA A 80 -4.01 -0.14 6.78
C ALA A 80 -2.54 -0.57 6.88
N VAL A 81 -1.86 -0.79 5.76
CA VAL A 81 -0.42 -1.10 5.74
C VAL A 81 0.41 0.05 6.28
N VAL A 82 0.15 1.28 5.82
CA VAL A 82 0.87 2.47 6.28
C VAL A 82 0.68 2.64 7.79
N GLN A 83 -0.55 2.52 8.28
CA GLN A 83 -0.84 2.58 9.71
C GLN A 83 -0.11 1.47 10.48
N THR A 84 -0.18 0.23 10.02
CA THR A 84 0.50 -0.92 10.64
C THR A 84 2.02 -0.72 10.67
N LEU A 85 2.62 -0.18 9.60
CA LEU A 85 4.06 0.12 9.55
C LEU A 85 4.43 1.21 10.56
N LEU A 86 3.63 2.27 10.69
CA LEU A 86 3.87 3.32 11.68
C LEU A 86 3.75 2.80 13.11
N GLU A 87 2.73 1.98 13.39
CA GLU A 87 2.55 1.32 14.70
C GLU A 87 3.72 0.37 15.00
N ALA A 88 4.16 -0.44 14.03
CA ALA A 88 5.29 -1.34 14.18
C ALA A 88 6.59 -0.57 14.46
N VAL A 89 6.89 0.49 13.70
CA VAL A 89 8.08 1.32 13.92
C VAL A 89 8.03 1.98 15.30
N LEU A 90 6.86 2.49 15.72
CA LEU A 90 6.69 3.09 17.05
C LEU A 90 6.96 2.06 18.16
N LEU A 91 6.41 0.85 18.04
CA LEU A 91 6.64 -0.23 19.01
C LEU A 91 8.12 -0.64 19.06
N VAL A 92 8.76 -0.78 17.90
CA VAL A 92 10.19 -1.08 17.80
C VAL A 92 11.03 0.01 18.48
N VAL A 93 10.75 1.29 18.23
CA VAL A 93 11.44 2.41 18.90
C VAL A 93 11.26 2.32 20.42
N LEU A 94 10.05 2.05 20.90
CA LEU A 94 9.77 1.95 22.33
C LEU A 94 10.57 0.83 23.00
N VAL A 95 10.61 -0.35 22.37
CA VAL A 95 11.39 -1.49 22.86
C VAL A 95 12.88 -1.17 22.84
N ILE A 96 13.41 -0.62 21.75
CA ILE A 96 14.84 -0.28 21.62
C ILE A 96 15.26 0.75 22.68
N VAL A 97 14.46 1.79 22.91
CA VAL A 97 14.76 2.82 23.93
C VAL A 97 14.76 2.21 25.34
N LEU A 98 13.85 1.26 25.61
CA LEU A 98 13.79 0.56 26.90
C LEU A 98 15.02 -0.32 27.13
N PHE A 99 15.47 -1.05 26.12
CA PHE A 99 16.62 -1.97 26.23
C PHE A 99 17.98 -1.26 26.19
N LEU A 100 18.20 -0.34 25.25
CA LEU A 100 19.52 0.27 25.05
C LEU A 100 19.79 1.46 25.98
N GLN A 101 18.75 2.08 26.56
CA GLN A 101 18.81 3.23 27.48
C GLN A 101 19.65 4.43 27.00
N THR A 102 20.12 4.41 25.74
CA THR A 102 21.04 5.38 25.14
C THR A 102 20.50 5.80 23.76
N TRP A 103 20.15 7.09 23.65
CA TRP A 103 19.53 7.64 22.43
C TRP A 103 20.39 7.45 21.16
N ARG A 104 21.72 7.46 21.31
CA ARG A 104 22.65 7.33 20.18
C ARG A 104 22.65 5.91 19.59
N ALA A 105 22.63 4.89 20.44
CA ALA A 105 22.60 3.49 20.01
C ALA A 105 21.24 3.16 19.37
N SER A 106 20.14 3.72 19.90
CA SER A 106 18.78 3.48 19.39
C SER A 106 18.53 3.99 17.97
N ILE A 107 19.30 4.97 17.48
CA ILE A 107 19.13 5.51 16.11
C ILE A 107 19.56 4.48 15.05
N ILE A 108 20.53 3.61 15.37
CA ILE A 108 21.12 2.71 14.37
C ILE A 108 20.07 1.70 13.84
N PRO A 109 19.36 0.93 14.68
CA PRO A 109 18.31 0.04 14.18
C PRO A 109 17.11 0.81 13.61
N LEU A 110 16.82 2.02 14.13
CA LEU A 110 15.72 2.86 13.64
C LEU A 110 15.91 3.28 12.18
N VAL A 111 17.15 3.54 11.76
CA VAL A 111 17.46 3.86 10.35
C VAL A 111 17.54 2.60 9.49
N ALA A 112 17.91 1.45 10.05
CA ALA A 112 18.00 0.20 9.31
C ALA A 112 16.66 -0.23 8.69
N VAL A 113 15.54 -0.04 9.43
CA VAL A 113 14.19 -0.41 8.98
C VAL A 113 13.75 0.34 7.71
N PRO A 114 13.71 1.69 7.65
CA PRO A 114 13.28 2.38 6.43
C PRO A 114 14.22 2.10 5.25
N VAL A 115 15.52 1.92 5.48
CA VAL A 115 16.49 1.59 4.43
C VAL A 115 16.21 0.20 3.83
N SER A 116 15.93 -0.81 4.66
CA SER A 116 15.61 -2.15 4.18
C SER A 116 14.28 -2.21 3.42
N LEU A 117 13.27 -1.45 3.86
CA LEU A 117 11.99 -1.33 3.17
C LEU A 117 12.13 -0.70 1.79
N VAL A 118 12.86 0.42 1.68
CA VAL A 118 13.14 1.08 0.40
C VAL A 118 13.91 0.15 -0.53
N GLY A 119 14.92 -0.56 -0.01
CA GLY A 119 15.66 -1.57 -0.77
C GLY A 119 14.77 -2.70 -1.29
N THR A 120 13.86 -3.19 -0.44
CA THR A 120 12.89 -4.24 -0.81
C THR A 120 11.97 -3.77 -1.93
N PHE A 121 11.38 -2.58 -1.81
CA PHE A 121 10.51 -2.04 -2.86
C PHE A 121 11.26 -1.78 -4.17
N ALA A 122 12.52 -1.33 -4.11
CA ALA A 122 13.35 -1.17 -5.29
C ALA A 122 13.56 -2.51 -6.03
N PHE A 123 13.91 -3.58 -5.30
CA PHE A 123 14.07 -4.91 -5.90
C PHE A 123 12.75 -5.50 -6.41
N MET A 124 11.65 -5.33 -5.67
CA MET A 124 10.33 -5.75 -6.11
C MET A 124 9.93 -5.07 -7.42
N TYR A 125 10.19 -3.77 -7.54
CA TYR A 125 9.93 -3.01 -8.76
C TYR A 125 10.77 -3.52 -9.94
N LEU A 126 12.07 -3.77 -9.72
CA LEU A 126 12.97 -4.30 -10.75
C LEU A 126 12.58 -5.70 -11.23
N MET A 127 12.04 -6.54 -10.35
CA MET A 127 11.56 -7.89 -10.68
C MET A 127 10.12 -7.93 -11.20
N GLY A 128 9.42 -6.78 -11.22
CA GLY A 128 8.02 -6.69 -11.66
C GLY A 128 7.02 -7.30 -10.68
N PHE A 129 7.37 -7.42 -9.39
CA PHE A 129 6.44 -7.86 -8.36
C PHE A 129 5.45 -6.75 -7.97
N SER A 130 4.19 -7.14 -7.76
CA SER A 130 3.15 -6.24 -7.27
C SER A 130 3.00 -6.33 -5.76
N LEU A 131 2.49 -5.26 -5.15
CA LEU A 131 2.08 -5.27 -3.76
C LEU A 131 0.72 -5.95 -3.62
N ASN A 132 0.70 -7.01 -2.82
CA ASN A 132 -0.48 -7.79 -2.45
C ASN A 132 -0.37 -8.26 -0.99
N ALA A 133 -1.43 -8.85 -0.46
CA ALA A 133 -1.48 -9.29 0.94
C ALA A 133 -0.31 -10.21 1.33
N LEU A 134 0.13 -11.13 0.46
CA LEU A 134 1.27 -12.02 0.75
C LEU A 134 2.58 -11.25 0.86
N SER A 135 2.83 -10.33 -0.06
CA SER A 135 4.03 -9.49 -0.01
C SER A 135 4.05 -8.61 1.24
N LEU A 136 2.90 -8.10 1.67
CA LEU A 136 2.75 -7.27 2.86
C LEU A 136 3.01 -8.07 4.14
N PHE A 137 2.50 -9.29 4.24
CA PHE A 137 2.85 -10.20 5.34
C PHE A 137 4.35 -10.49 5.38
N GLY A 138 4.97 -10.75 4.22
CA GLY A 138 6.42 -10.95 4.13
C GLY A 138 7.21 -9.72 4.59
N LEU A 139 6.78 -8.52 4.21
CA LEU A 139 7.36 -7.25 4.65
C LEU A 139 7.29 -7.07 6.17
N VAL A 140 6.15 -7.38 6.79
CA VAL A 140 5.99 -7.29 8.26
C VAL A 140 6.92 -8.26 8.98
N LEU A 141 7.04 -9.50 8.51
CA LEU A 141 7.97 -10.49 9.08
C LEU A 141 9.43 -10.07 8.91
N ALA A 142 9.79 -9.53 7.73
CA ALA A 142 11.15 -9.10 7.43
C ALA A 142 11.63 -7.95 8.32
N ILE A 143 10.73 -7.04 8.76
CA ILE A 143 11.09 -5.97 9.69
C ILE A 143 11.64 -6.55 11.00
N GLY A 144 11.01 -7.59 11.54
CA GLY A 144 11.48 -8.23 12.78
C GLY A 144 12.89 -8.79 12.65
N ILE A 145 13.17 -9.46 11.53
CA ILE A 145 14.49 -10.06 11.24
C ILE A 145 15.56 -8.97 11.11
N VAL A 146 15.31 -7.93 10.29
CA VAL A 146 16.28 -6.85 10.07
C VAL A 146 16.60 -6.08 11.35
N VAL A 147 15.58 -5.89 12.21
CA VAL A 147 15.76 -5.19 13.49
C VAL A 147 16.59 -6.02 14.45
N ASP A 148 16.36 -7.34 14.53
CA ASP A 148 17.10 -8.24 15.42
C ASP A 148 18.61 -8.20 15.12
N ASP A 149 18.98 -8.34 13.85
CA ASP A 149 20.38 -8.25 13.40
C ASP A 149 21.03 -6.91 13.79
N ALA A 150 20.31 -5.80 13.58
CA ALA A 150 20.81 -4.47 13.91
C ALA A 150 20.98 -4.29 15.43
N ILE A 151 20.08 -4.85 16.25
CA ILE A 151 20.16 -4.80 17.71
C ILE A 151 21.37 -5.60 18.20
N VAL A 152 21.55 -6.84 17.73
CA VAL A 152 22.66 -7.71 18.15
C VAL A 152 24.02 -7.07 17.86
N VAL A 153 24.18 -6.41 16.72
CA VAL A 153 25.41 -5.68 16.38
C VAL A 153 25.64 -4.53 17.36
N VAL A 154 24.63 -3.68 17.56
CA VAL A 154 24.76 -2.46 18.39
C VAL A 154 25.02 -2.83 19.85
N GLU A 155 24.30 -3.81 20.39
CA GLU A 155 24.49 -4.31 21.75
C GLU A 155 25.93 -4.83 21.96
N ASN A 156 26.46 -5.60 20.99
CA ASN A 156 27.82 -6.09 21.10
C ASN A 156 28.87 -4.96 21.01
N VAL A 157 28.63 -3.94 20.19
CA VAL A 157 29.50 -2.76 20.13
C VAL A 157 29.51 -2.02 21.47
N GLU A 158 28.34 -1.74 22.04
CA GLU A 158 28.22 -1.05 23.34
C GLU A 158 28.89 -1.86 24.45
N ARG A 159 28.68 -3.19 24.50
CA ARG A 159 29.37 -4.08 25.46
C ARG A 159 30.90 -3.94 25.37
N ASN A 160 31.46 -3.91 24.16
CA ASN A 160 32.90 -3.76 23.96
C ASN A 160 33.40 -2.36 24.33
N ILE A 161 32.58 -1.31 24.18
CA ILE A 161 32.89 0.05 24.65
C ILE A 161 32.90 0.10 26.18
N GLU A 162 31.94 -0.55 26.85
CA GLU A 162 31.89 -0.67 28.31
C GLU A 162 33.08 -1.45 28.88
N GLU A 163 33.61 -2.43 28.14
CA GLU A 163 34.86 -3.13 28.44
C GLU A 163 36.12 -2.25 28.28
N GLY A 164 35.97 -0.99 27.84
CA GLY A 164 37.03 0.01 27.77
C GLY A 164 37.67 0.19 26.40
N LEU A 165 37.12 -0.41 25.34
CA LEU A 165 37.63 -0.22 23.98
C LEU A 165 37.16 1.12 23.40
N ALA A 166 38.02 1.75 22.59
CA ALA A 166 37.63 2.90 21.79
C ALA A 166 36.57 2.51 20.75
N PRO A 167 35.64 3.39 20.34
CA PRO A 167 34.50 3.05 19.48
C PRO A 167 34.85 2.27 18.21
N ILE A 168 35.89 2.68 17.49
CA ILE A 168 36.33 1.99 16.25
C ILE A 168 36.83 0.57 16.56
N ALA A 169 37.67 0.41 17.59
CA ALA A 169 38.20 -0.88 17.99
C ALA A 169 37.10 -1.81 18.54
N ALA A 170 36.13 -1.24 19.27
CA ALA A 170 34.95 -1.95 19.75
C ALA A 170 34.10 -2.46 18.58
N THR A 171 33.87 -1.64 17.54
CA THR A 171 33.16 -2.08 16.34
C THR A 171 33.90 -3.17 15.58
N GLU A 172 35.22 -3.06 15.40
CA GLU A 172 36.00 -4.12 14.73
C GLU A 172 35.95 -5.45 15.47
N LYS A 173 36.08 -5.43 16.80
CA LYS A 173 35.98 -6.64 17.63
C LYS A 173 34.57 -7.20 17.61
N ALA A 174 33.56 -6.36 17.78
CA ALA A 174 32.17 -6.78 17.78
C ALA A 174 31.79 -7.46 16.45
N MET A 175 32.16 -6.86 15.31
CA MET A 175 31.88 -7.45 13.99
C MET A 175 32.54 -8.82 13.82
N ARG A 176 33.75 -9.06 14.36
CA ARG A 176 34.38 -10.39 14.31
C ARG A 176 33.61 -11.45 15.09
N GLU A 177 32.92 -11.06 16.15
CA GLU A 177 32.14 -11.97 17.01
C GLU A 177 30.76 -12.29 16.41
N VAL A 178 30.09 -11.30 15.81
CA VAL A 178 28.68 -11.44 15.35
C VAL A 178 28.50 -11.72 13.86
N THR A 179 29.53 -11.53 13.02
CA THR A 179 29.41 -11.75 11.57
C THR A 179 29.02 -13.19 11.22
N GLY A 180 29.56 -14.18 11.93
CA GLY A 180 29.27 -15.60 11.67
C GLY A 180 27.78 -15.93 11.85
N PRO A 181 27.19 -15.64 13.02
CA PRO A 181 25.75 -15.78 13.26
C PRO A 181 24.87 -15.00 12.29
N ILE A 182 25.21 -13.75 11.98
CA ILE A 182 24.38 -12.89 11.10
C ILE A 182 24.36 -13.42 9.66
N VAL A 183 25.50 -13.84 9.12
CA VAL A 183 25.57 -14.35 7.74
C VAL A 183 24.89 -15.72 7.58
N ALA A 184 24.72 -16.46 8.68
CA ALA A 184 24.05 -17.76 8.69
C ALA A 184 22.52 -17.67 8.73
N THR A 185 21.97 -16.49 9.01
CA THR A 185 20.51 -16.21 9.12
C THR A 185 19.97 -15.73 7.78
#